data_AF-A0A9E2PQA6-F1
#
_entry.id   AF-A0A9E2PQA6-F1
#
_cell.length_a   1.000
_cell.length_b   1.000
_cell.length_c   1.000
_cell.angle_alpha   90.00
_cell.angle_beta   90.00
_cell.angle_gamma   90.00
#
_symmetry.space_group_name_H-M   'P 1'
#
loop_
_entity.id
_entity.type
_entity.pdbx_description
1 polymer ?
#
loop_
_entity_poly.entity_id
_entity_poly.type
_entity_poly.pdbx_seq_one_letter_code
_entity_poly.pdbx_strand_id
1 'polypeptide(L)'
;MLFQTQVTGAKLAGALNSLCYRGEDVDAGFVVANLKRALQHLHQAIEATGAVQAKALLPAQELKDYRASLFALREEILALMKRFRKKQW
;
A
#
# COMPACT_ATOMS: atom_id res chain seq x y z
N MET A 1 14.10 6.92 -4.22
CA MET A 1 13.09 5.84 -4.14
C MET A 1 13.34 4.83 -3.02
N LEU A 2 14.59 4.42 -2.74
CA LEU A 2 14.91 3.42 -1.70
C LEU A 2 14.27 3.72 -0.33
N PHE A 3 14.39 4.97 0.14
CA PHE A 3 13.78 5.41 1.41
C PHE A 3 12.26 5.25 1.43
N GLN A 4 11.57 5.64 0.34
CA GLN A 4 10.10 5.54 0.27
C GLN A 4 9.65 4.07 0.27
N THR A 5 10.38 3.18 -0.42
CA THR A 5 10.13 1.74 -0.39
C THR A 5 10.33 1.16 1.01
N GLN A 6 11.41 1.54 1.70
CA GLN A 6 11.67 1.11 3.08
C GLN A 6 10.60 1.60 4.07
N VAL A 7 10.19 2.87 3.96
CA VAL A 7 9.12 3.41 4.79
C VAL A 7 7.80 2.70 4.49
N THR A 8 7.46 2.48 3.22
CA THR A 8 6.25 1.73 2.83
C THR A 8 6.27 0.33 3.41
N GLY A 9 7.38 -0.39 3.27
CA GLY A 9 7.58 -1.71 3.84
C GLY A 9 7.40 -1.71 5.36
N ALA A 10 7.99 -0.75 6.06
CA ALA A 10 7.84 -0.61 7.51
C ALA A 10 6.38 -0.34 7.94
N LYS A 11 5.62 0.47 7.18
CA LYS A 11 4.19 0.72 7.48
C LYS A 11 3.32 -0.49 7.21
N LEU A 12 3.57 -1.22 6.11
CA LEU A 12 2.89 -2.48 5.84
C LEU A 12 3.22 -3.53 6.92
N ALA A 13 4.50 -3.67 7.30
CA ALA A 13 4.91 -4.55 8.39
C ALA A 13 4.22 -4.16 9.71
N GLY A 14 4.17 -2.88 10.08
CA GLY A 14 3.48 -2.44 11.28
C GLY A 14 1.99 -2.82 11.33
N ALA A 15 1.30 -2.70 10.19
CA ALA A 15 -0.11 -3.08 10.07
C ALA A 15 -0.32 -4.60 10.10
N LEU A 16 0.46 -5.35 9.30
CA LEU A 16 0.24 -6.77 9.06
C LEU A 16 0.87 -7.67 10.13
N ASN A 17 1.98 -7.26 10.74
CA ASN A 17 2.63 -8.02 11.81
C ASN A 17 1.71 -8.14 13.03
N SER A 18 1.07 -7.04 13.40
CA SER A 18 0.08 -7.02 14.48
C SER A 18 -1.08 -7.98 14.19
N LEU A 19 -1.58 -7.99 12.96
CA LEU A 19 -2.65 -8.87 12.50
C LEU A 19 -2.23 -10.36 12.56
N CYS A 20 -0.99 -10.68 12.18
CA CYS A 20 -0.50 -12.06 12.18
C CYS A 20 -0.47 -12.64 13.61
N TYR A 21 0.02 -11.86 14.59
CA TYR A 21 0.23 -12.37 15.95
C TYR A 21 -0.98 -12.24 16.87
N ARG A 22 -1.80 -11.20 16.69
CA ARG A 22 -2.95 -10.92 17.57
C ARG A 22 -4.29 -11.08 16.86
N GLY A 23 -4.26 -11.47 15.59
CA GLY A 23 -5.46 -11.62 14.78
C GLY A 23 -6.26 -10.33 14.75
N GLU A 24 -7.52 -10.48 15.09
CA GLU A 24 -8.51 -9.41 15.04
C GLU A 24 -8.58 -8.56 16.31
N ASP A 25 -7.80 -8.90 17.35
CA ASP A 25 -7.73 -8.21 18.65
C ASP A 25 -6.69 -7.07 18.67
N VAL A 26 -6.38 -6.53 17.48
CA VAL A 26 -5.45 -5.41 17.27
C VAL A 26 -6.19 -4.08 17.32
N ASP A 27 -5.48 -3.03 17.72
CA ASP A 27 -6.01 -1.66 17.65
C ASP A 27 -6.35 -1.30 16.20
N ALA A 28 -7.65 -1.23 15.91
CA ALA A 28 -8.18 -0.95 14.59
C ALA A 28 -7.72 0.42 14.06
N GLY A 29 -7.60 1.42 14.95
CA GLY A 29 -7.10 2.75 14.62
C GLY A 29 -5.63 2.72 14.19
N PHE A 30 -4.80 1.97 14.91
CA PHE A 30 -3.38 1.78 14.59
C PHE A 30 -3.18 1.07 13.25
N VAL A 31 -3.94 0.00 12.98
CA VAL A 31 -3.90 -0.71 11.69
C VAL A 31 -4.30 0.24 10.56
N VAL A 32 -5.44 0.93 10.68
CA VAL A 32 -5.91 1.89 9.67
C VAL A 32 -4.90 3.02 9.45
N ALA A 33 -4.27 3.54 10.52
CA ALA A 33 -3.29 4.60 10.41
C ALA A 33 -2.01 4.16 9.66
N ASN A 34 -1.52 2.94 9.90
CA ASN A 34 -0.37 2.41 9.18
C ASN A 34 -0.70 2.10 7.71
N LEU A 35 -1.86 1.50 7.44
CA LEU A 35 -2.35 1.25 6.08
C LEU A 35 -2.53 2.54 5.29
N LYS A 36 -3.09 3.60 5.90
CA LYS A 36 -3.22 4.92 5.27
C LYS A 36 -1.86 5.50 4.86
N ARG A 37 -0.83 5.35 5.70
CA ARG A 37 0.54 5.83 5.40
C ARG A 37 1.19 5.01 4.27
N ALA A 38 1.02 3.68 4.27
CA ALA A 38 1.48 2.85 3.17
C ALA A 38 0.79 3.21 1.83
N LEU A 39 -0.52 3.46 1.89
CA LEU A 39 -1.34 3.83 0.74
C LEU A 39 -0.86 5.15 0.08
N GLN A 40 -0.41 6.12 0.87
CA GLN A 40 0.13 7.38 0.35
C GLN A 40 1.36 7.15 -0.54
N HIS A 41 2.30 6.31 -0.11
CA HIS A 41 3.48 5.99 -0.91
C HIS A 41 3.14 5.17 -2.14
N LEU A 42 2.13 4.30 -2.05
CA LEU A 42 1.63 3.53 -3.18
C LEU A 42 1.03 4.44 -4.27
N HIS A 43 0.29 5.48 -3.87
CA HIS A 43 -0.22 6.49 -4.82
C HIS A 43 0.92 7.23 -5.53
N GLN A 44 1.94 7.66 -4.77
CA GLN A 44 3.12 8.31 -5.36
C GLN A 44 3.87 7.39 -6.34
N ALA A 45 3.95 6.09 -6.03
CA ALA A 45 4.55 5.10 -6.93
C ALA A 45 3.74 4.95 -8.23
N ILE A 46 2.40 4.89 -8.14
CA ILE A 46 1.50 4.85 -9.31
C ILE A 46 1.69 6.11 -10.16
N GLU A 47 1.69 7.31 -9.56
CA GLU A 47 1.91 8.57 -10.28
C GLU A 47 3.28 8.61 -10.97
N ALA A 48 4.33 8.13 -10.30
CA ALA A 48 5.68 8.05 -10.86
C ALA A 48 5.73 7.18 -12.12
N THR A 49 4.92 6.12 -12.20
CA THR A 49 4.84 5.34 -13.45
C THR A 49 4.36 6.18 -14.64
N GLY A 50 3.54 7.20 -14.43
CA GLY A 50 3.12 8.13 -15.49
C GLY A 50 4.28 8.95 -16.03
N ALA A 51 5.13 9.45 -15.14
CA ALA A 51 6.35 10.18 -15.52
C ALA A 51 7.36 9.28 -16.25
N VAL A 52 7.48 8.02 -15.84
CA VAL A 52 8.33 7.01 -16.51
C VAL A 52 7.78 6.69 -17.91
N GLN A 53 6.47 6.54 -18.04
CA GLN A 53 5.80 6.28 -19.31
C GLN A 53 6.01 7.43 -20.30
N ALA A 54 5.84 8.68 -19.85
CA ALA A 54 6.01 9.87 -20.69
C ALA A 54 7.44 10.00 -21.25
N LYS A 55 8.44 9.46 -20.54
CA LYS A 55 9.85 9.48 -20.94
C LYS A 55 10.31 8.21 -21.66
N ALA A 56 9.42 7.24 -21.87
CA ALA A 56 9.71 5.94 -22.49
C ALA A 56 10.96 5.22 -21.89
N LEU A 57 11.17 5.34 -20.58
CA LEU A 57 12.38 4.83 -19.92
C LEU A 57 12.38 3.32 -19.69
N LEU A 58 11.21 2.68 -19.75
CA LEU A 58 11.02 1.24 -19.56
C LEU A 58 10.09 0.69 -20.65
N PRO A 59 10.16 -0.63 -20.94
CA PRO A 59 9.23 -1.28 -21.84
C PRO A 59 7.77 -1.05 -21.40
N ALA A 60 6.92 -0.66 -22.34
CA ALA A 60 5.54 -0.26 -22.04
C ALA A 60 4.73 -1.38 -21.37
N GLN A 61 4.99 -2.63 -21.76
CA GLN A 61 4.32 -3.80 -21.19
C GLN A 61 4.73 -4.04 -19.73
N GLU A 62 6.03 -4.01 -19.42
CA GLU A 62 6.51 -4.15 -18.05
C GLU A 62 5.96 -3.05 -17.13
N LEU A 63 5.93 -1.81 -17.62
CA LEU A 63 5.38 -0.68 -16.86
C LEU A 63 3.88 -0.82 -16.63
N LYS A 64 3.15 -1.35 -17.60
CA LYS A 64 1.71 -1.64 -17.50
C LYS A 64 1.45 -2.72 -16.44
N ASP A 65 2.20 -3.81 -16.47
CA ASP A 65 2.05 -4.93 -15.52
C ASP A 65 2.43 -4.52 -14.09
N TYR A 66 3.50 -3.72 -13.96
CA TYR A 66 3.89 -3.12 -12.69
C TYR A 66 2.78 -2.20 -12.14
N ARG A 67 2.25 -1.29 -12.97
CA ARG A 67 1.15 -0.39 -12.57
C ARG A 67 -0.10 -1.18 -12.16
N ALA A 68 -0.46 -2.24 -12.89
CA ALA A 68 -1.58 -3.10 -12.55
C ALA A 68 -1.40 -3.76 -11.16
N SER A 69 -0.19 -4.24 -10.87
CA SER A 69 0.14 -4.82 -9.56
C SER A 69 0.01 -3.80 -8.42
N LEU A 70 0.43 -2.55 -8.62
CA LEU A 70 0.27 -1.48 -7.63
C LEU A 70 -1.21 -1.15 -7.38
N PHE A 71 -2.06 -1.17 -8.42
CA PHE A 71 -3.50 -0.98 -8.26
C PHE A 71 -4.17 -2.14 -7.52
N ALA A 72 -3.78 -3.40 -7.80
CA ALA A 72 -4.29 -4.55 -7.06
C ALA A 72 -3.97 -4.44 -5.56
N LEU A 73 -2.71 -4.10 -5.23
CA LEU A 73 -2.29 -3.88 -3.84
C LEU A 73 -3.07 -2.73 -3.17
N ARG A 74 -3.38 -1.67 -3.91
CA ARG A 74 -4.19 -0.54 -3.42
C ARG A 74 -5.57 -1.03 -2.99
N GLU A 75 -6.23 -1.85 -3.80
CA GLU A 75 -7.55 -2.38 -3.49
C GLU A 75 -7.54 -3.29 -2.25
N GLU A 76 -6.52 -4.13 -2.10
CA GLU A 76 -6.36 -4.97 -0.90
C GLU A 76 -6.19 -4.14 0.37
N ILE A 77 -5.35 -3.10 0.32
CA ILE A 77 -5.16 -2.16 1.45
C ILE A 77 -6.50 -1.47 1.79
N LEU A 78 -7.25 -1.01 0.79
CA LEU A 78 -8.54 -0.35 0.99
C LEU A 78 -9.58 -1.31 1.59
N ALA A 79 -9.64 -2.54 1.12
CA ALA A 79 -10.51 -3.58 1.66
C ALA A 79 -10.19 -3.87 3.13
N LEU A 80 -8.90 -3.98 3.47
CA LEU A 80 -8.44 -4.20 4.84
C LEU A 80 -8.78 -3.01 5.75
N MET A 81 -8.57 -1.77 5.29
CA MET A 81 -8.97 -0.57 6.03
C MET A 81 -10.50 -0.53 6.26
N LYS A 82 -11.30 -0.90 5.27
CA LYS A 82 -12.77 -0.96 5.40
C LYS A 82 -13.20 -1.99 6.45
N ARG A 83 -12.54 -3.15 6.51
CA ARG A 83 -12.78 -4.17 7.55
C ARG A 83 -12.54 -3.61 8.95
N PHE A 84 -11.41 -2.96 9.18
CA PHE A 84 -11.07 -2.43 10.51
C PHE A 84 -11.86 -1.17 10.90
N ARG A 85 -12.31 -0.35 9.94
CA ARG A 85 -13.22 0.78 10.23
C ARG A 85 -14.60 0.32 10.69
N LYS A 86 -15.11 -0.80 10.18
CA LYS A 86 -16.41 -1.36 10.59
C LYS A 86 -16.40 -1.95 12.01
N LYS A 87 -15.22 -2.20 12.58
CA LYS A 87 -15.02 -2.84 13.88
C LYS A 87 -15.02 -1.84 15.06
N GLN A 88 -15.15 -0.54 14.80
CA GLN A 88 -15.26 0.46 15.88
C GLN A 88 -16.70 0.48 16.42
N TRP A 89 -16.99 -0.37 17.40
CA TRP A 89 -18.18 -0.34 18.27
C TRP A 89 -17.73 -0.51 19.72
#